data_AF-A0A2H6F093-F1
#
_entry.id   AF-A0A2H6F093-F1
#
_cell.length_a   1.000
_cell.length_b   1.000
_cell.length_c   1.000
_cell.angle_alpha   90.00
_cell.angle_beta   90.00
_cell.angle_gamma   90.00
#
_symmetry.space_group_name_H-M   'P 1'
#
loop_
_entity.id
_entity.type
_entity.pdbx_description
1 polymer ?
#
loop_
_entity_poly.entity_id
_entity_poly.type
_entity_poly.pdbx_seq_one_letter_code
_entity_poly.pdbx_strand_id
1 'polypeptide(L)'
;MKNNKSRYMLALSMMLLMGLFVISCGSKDVNPTSPTLSSSEEPTSEEPTTGTTSTVSGVAATGAAMTGTVTLKDSNGTVLGPQAIGAGGTFSFDVTGLTPPFYIRAEDTTGTGEVLYSVSMGPGTGNVNPLTNLIVAAAAGVNDPADVYNDPGSHPIDQTALDDAVEDVQDVLAVLLDDYDADNVDPLTDPFTIGEGLDLFFDEVGVDMDTTGGVVTFLDSNNDQLCQTDITALVTGVSYAPVAVDGNGIATSSGTLLATLSLAVSEGDLDGSTLSYQDEAEALTLKDTSITEITLEGNIATIKGTGSLFSTLESGNGYDFIATITDDDPLDSIGIMISTPSATSTVYELTSQPLTSGDFTITLNP
;
A
#
# COMPACT_ATOMS: atom_id res chain seq x y z
N MET A 1 17.97 19.89 37.29
CA MET A 1 17.48 21.06 36.53
C MET A 1 17.07 20.51 35.17
N LYS A 2 15.89 19.90 35.02
CA LYS A 2 14.53 20.46 34.87
C LYS A 2 14.37 21.40 33.66
N ASN A 3 13.55 20.91 32.72
CA ASN A 3 12.68 21.59 31.75
C ASN A 3 13.26 21.91 30.36
N ASN A 4 12.74 21.22 29.33
CA ASN A 4 11.83 21.83 28.34
C ASN A 4 11.29 20.78 27.34
N LYS A 5 10.17 20.14 27.69
CA LYS A 5 9.22 19.51 26.74
C LYS A 5 7.82 19.84 27.25
N SER A 6 7.15 20.81 26.64
CA SER A 6 5.69 21.00 26.75
C SER A 6 5.27 22.19 25.91
N ARG A 7 4.93 21.94 24.65
CA ARG A 7 4.01 22.76 23.84
C ARG A 7 3.54 21.86 22.70
N TYR A 8 2.36 21.26 22.84
CA TYR A 8 1.39 20.91 21.78
C TYR A 8 0.29 20.08 22.45
N MET A 9 -0.56 20.77 23.21
CA MET A 9 -1.87 20.27 23.63
C MET A 9 -2.68 21.48 24.09
N LEU A 10 -3.36 22.16 23.15
CA LEU A 10 -4.55 22.95 23.44
C LEU A 10 -5.22 23.39 22.14
N ALA A 11 -6.27 22.70 21.70
CA ALA A 11 -7.47 23.28 21.08
C ALA A 11 -8.44 22.18 20.64
N LEU A 12 -9.19 21.59 21.57
CA LEU A 12 -10.48 21.00 21.23
C LEU A 12 -11.51 21.52 22.22
N SER A 13 -12.18 22.59 21.80
CA SER A 13 -13.24 23.24 22.56
C SER A 13 -14.49 23.31 21.67
N MET A 14 -15.45 22.45 22.00
CA MET A 14 -16.85 22.82 22.21
C MET A 14 -17.63 23.33 20.99
N MET A 15 -18.47 22.46 20.41
CA MET A 15 -19.78 22.91 19.91
C MET A 15 -20.84 21.80 20.00
N LEU A 16 -21.72 21.97 20.99
CA LEU A 16 -23.00 21.31 21.15
C LEU A 16 -24.07 22.21 20.53
N LEU A 17 -24.81 21.77 19.51
CA LEU A 17 -26.12 22.34 19.21
C LEU A 17 -27.07 21.34 18.55
N MET A 18 -28.16 21.05 19.27
CA MET A 18 -29.36 20.34 18.85
C MET A 18 -30.04 21.00 17.63
N GLY A 19 -30.44 20.18 16.65
CA GLY A 19 -31.38 20.54 15.58
C GLY A 19 -32.46 19.46 15.44
N LEU A 20 -33.68 19.82 15.85
CA LEU A 20 -34.91 19.02 15.82
C LEU A 20 -35.37 18.81 14.36
N PHE A 21 -35.61 17.57 13.93
CA PHE A 21 -36.42 17.28 12.74
C PHE A 21 -37.70 16.54 13.12
N VAL A 22 -38.83 17.16 12.77
CA VAL A 22 -40.18 16.60 12.87
C VAL A 22 -40.56 16.16 11.46
N ILE A 23 -40.83 14.86 11.24
CA ILE A 23 -41.43 14.39 9.99
C ILE A 23 -42.77 13.72 10.31
N SER A 24 -43.79 14.37 9.78
CA SER A 24 -45.20 13.99 9.71
C SER A 24 -45.37 12.77 8.80
N CYS A 25 -46.09 11.74 9.26
CA CYS A 25 -46.58 10.65 8.40
C CYS A 25 -48.09 10.81 8.23
N GLY A 26 -48.49 11.09 6.99
CA GLY A 26 -49.86 11.31 6.55
C GLY A 26 -50.72 10.04 6.49
N SER A 27 -52.02 10.29 6.50
CA SER A 27 -53.13 9.37 6.68
C SER A 27 -53.22 8.20 5.70
N LYS A 28 -53.67 7.07 6.23
CA LYS A 28 -54.22 5.93 5.49
C LYS A 28 -55.72 6.17 5.28
N ASP A 29 -56.19 6.19 4.04
CA ASP A 29 -57.62 6.09 3.74
C ASP A 29 -57.89 5.10 2.60
N VAL A 30 -58.48 3.97 3.03
CA VAL A 30 -59.59 3.19 2.47
C VAL A 30 -59.87 3.15 0.95
N ASN A 31 -59.76 1.92 0.44
CA ASN A 31 -60.47 1.30 -0.68
C ASN A 31 -62.01 1.50 -0.61
N PRO A 32 -62.71 1.70 -1.75
CA PRO A 32 -63.52 0.59 -2.28
C PRO A 32 -63.65 0.49 -3.82
N THR A 33 -63.53 -0.76 -4.27
CA THR A 33 -64.40 -1.53 -5.20
C THR A 33 -64.61 -1.09 -6.66
N SER A 34 -64.28 -2.05 -7.55
CA SER A 34 -64.49 -2.08 -9.01
C SER A 34 -65.95 -1.98 -9.47
N PRO A 35 -66.15 -1.61 -10.75
CA PRO A 35 -66.94 -2.45 -11.64
C PRO A 35 -66.28 -2.72 -13.00
N THR A 36 -66.77 -3.79 -13.61
CA THR A 36 -66.36 -4.52 -14.82
C THR A 36 -66.60 -3.83 -16.17
N LEU A 37 -65.66 -4.07 -17.09
CA LEU A 37 -65.74 -4.35 -18.54
C LEU A 37 -66.43 -3.35 -19.50
N SER A 38 -65.65 -2.79 -20.45
CA SER A 38 -66.01 -2.76 -21.88
C SER A 38 -64.77 -2.52 -22.76
N SER A 39 -64.73 -3.26 -23.86
CA SER A 39 -63.72 -3.29 -24.92
C SER A 39 -63.60 -1.98 -25.70
N SER A 40 -62.37 -1.50 -25.95
CA SER A 40 -62.02 -0.70 -27.13
C SER A 40 -60.55 -0.90 -27.50
N GLU A 41 -60.30 -1.25 -28.75
CA GLU A 41 -58.98 -1.32 -29.38
C GLU A 41 -58.32 0.07 -29.42
N GLU A 42 -57.07 0.17 -28.97
CA GLU A 42 -56.12 1.25 -29.32
C GLU A 42 -54.66 0.77 -29.07
N PRO A 43 -53.65 1.48 -29.59
CA PRO A 43 -52.56 0.96 -30.40
C PRO A 43 -51.43 0.33 -29.59
N THR A 44 -50.58 -0.45 -30.28
CA THR A 44 -49.30 -0.93 -29.77
C THR A 44 -48.44 0.24 -29.28
N SER A 45 -48.46 0.47 -27.98
CA SER A 45 -47.48 1.29 -27.28
C SER A 45 -46.20 0.48 -27.19
N GLU A 46 -45.24 0.76 -28.07
CA GLU A 46 -43.85 0.39 -27.83
C GLU A 46 -43.42 1.12 -26.56
N GLU A 47 -43.41 0.39 -25.45
CA GLU A 47 -42.77 0.82 -24.22
C GLU A 47 -41.31 1.14 -24.58
N PRO A 48 -40.78 2.34 -24.29
CA PRO A 48 -39.37 2.58 -24.49
C PRO A 48 -38.66 1.64 -23.54
N THR A 49 -37.99 0.63 -24.08
CA THR A 49 -36.98 -0.13 -23.34
C THR A 49 -35.98 0.90 -22.84
N THR A 50 -36.10 1.27 -21.57
CA THR A 50 -35.10 2.07 -20.85
C THR A 50 -33.83 1.24 -20.86
N GLY A 51 -32.99 1.46 -21.88
CA GLY A 51 -31.66 0.87 -21.93
C GLY A 51 -30.96 1.28 -20.64
N THR A 52 -30.46 0.30 -19.89
CA THR A 52 -29.62 0.56 -18.72
C THR A 52 -28.34 1.22 -19.22
N THR A 53 -28.25 2.54 -19.07
CA THR A 53 -27.05 3.31 -19.35
C THR A 53 -25.93 2.79 -18.46
N SER A 54 -24.83 2.35 -19.06
CA SER A 54 -23.62 1.94 -18.32
C SER A 54 -22.69 3.13 -18.24
N THR A 55 -22.27 3.51 -17.04
CA THR A 55 -21.46 4.73 -16.84
C THR A 55 -20.15 4.44 -16.14
N VAL A 56 -19.11 5.19 -16.51
CA VAL A 56 -17.89 5.36 -15.71
C VAL A 56 -17.91 6.77 -15.14
N SER A 57 -17.71 6.91 -13.83
CA SER A 57 -17.64 8.21 -13.14
C SER A 57 -16.51 8.24 -12.13
N GLY A 58 -16.10 9.42 -11.71
CA GLY A 58 -15.06 9.56 -10.70
C GLY A 58 -14.80 11.00 -10.33
N VAL A 59 -13.79 11.17 -9.48
CA VAL A 59 -13.22 12.45 -9.09
C VAL A 59 -11.78 12.53 -9.57
N ALA A 60 -11.41 13.66 -10.19
CA ALA A 60 -10.04 14.00 -10.52
C ALA A 60 -9.48 15.00 -9.50
N ALA A 61 -8.45 14.61 -8.74
CA ALA A 61 -7.89 15.42 -7.66
C ALA A 61 -6.40 15.11 -7.40
N THR A 62 -5.67 16.12 -6.92
CA THR A 62 -4.26 16.05 -6.49
C THR A 62 -4.11 16.61 -5.07
N GLY A 63 -5.05 16.26 -4.20
CA GLY A 63 -5.34 16.97 -2.94
C GLY A 63 -6.50 17.92 -3.20
N ALA A 64 -6.26 18.98 -3.96
CA ALA A 64 -7.36 19.79 -4.49
C ALA A 64 -8.03 19.16 -5.72
N ALA A 65 -9.33 19.44 -5.90
CA ALA A 65 -10.05 19.08 -7.12
C ALA A 65 -9.39 19.67 -8.37
N MET A 66 -9.08 18.83 -9.36
CA MET A 66 -8.52 19.27 -10.64
C MET A 66 -9.50 20.14 -11.41
N THR A 67 -8.98 21.12 -12.14
CA THR A 67 -9.78 21.98 -13.04
C THR A 67 -9.26 21.88 -14.47
N GLY A 68 -9.99 21.17 -15.32
CA GLY A 68 -9.60 21.06 -16.72
C GLY A 68 -10.48 20.12 -17.51
N THR A 69 -9.88 19.15 -18.19
CA THR A 69 -10.63 18.21 -19.02
C THR A 69 -10.31 16.76 -18.72
N VAL A 70 -11.29 15.90 -18.94
CA VAL A 70 -11.14 14.45 -18.85
C VAL A 70 -11.54 13.80 -20.17
N THR A 71 -10.83 12.75 -20.53
CA THR A 71 -11.09 11.93 -21.72
C THR A 71 -11.05 10.46 -21.30
N LEU A 72 -11.89 9.63 -21.91
CA LEU A 72 -11.93 8.19 -21.68
C LEU A 72 -11.66 7.46 -22.99
N LYS A 73 -10.83 6.42 -22.95
CA LYS A 73 -10.54 5.54 -24.08
C LYS A 73 -10.85 4.09 -23.70
N ASP A 74 -11.55 3.37 -24.57
CA ASP A 74 -11.82 1.94 -24.37
C ASP A 74 -10.65 1.07 -24.89
N SER A 75 -10.68 -0.23 -24.59
CA SER A 75 -9.60 -1.15 -24.98
C SER A 75 -9.45 -1.36 -26.49
N ASN A 76 -10.48 -1.00 -27.29
CA ASN A 76 -10.42 -0.97 -28.75
C ASN A 76 -9.92 0.38 -29.31
N GLY A 77 -9.60 1.35 -28.45
CA GLY A 77 -9.14 2.69 -28.82
C GLY A 77 -10.26 3.68 -29.13
N THR A 78 -11.52 3.36 -28.85
CA THR A 78 -12.64 4.29 -28.98
C THR A 78 -12.55 5.36 -27.90
N VAL A 79 -12.63 6.64 -28.29
CA VAL A 79 -12.43 7.78 -27.38
C VAL A 79 -13.75 8.53 -27.13
N LEU A 80 -14.01 8.84 -25.88
CA LEU A 80 -15.05 9.77 -25.42
C LEU A 80 -14.42 11.02 -24.80
N GLY A 81 -15.01 12.19 -25.08
CA GLY A 81 -14.51 13.48 -24.59
C GLY A 81 -13.71 14.27 -25.66
N PRO A 82 -12.95 15.30 -25.24
CA PRO A 82 -12.78 15.76 -23.87
C PRO A 82 -14.07 16.35 -23.28
N GLN A 83 -14.31 16.14 -21.99
CA GLN A 83 -15.34 16.79 -21.20
C GLN A 83 -14.69 17.70 -20.15
N ALA A 84 -15.35 18.82 -19.81
CA ALA A 84 -14.88 19.66 -18.71
C ALA A 84 -15.04 18.92 -17.37
N ILE A 85 -14.03 18.98 -16.51
CA ILE A 85 -14.11 18.48 -15.15
C ILE A 85 -15.10 19.38 -14.37
N GLY A 86 -16.07 18.75 -13.72
CA GLY A 86 -17.12 19.40 -12.97
C GLY A 86 -16.64 19.98 -11.65
N ALA A 87 -17.55 20.63 -10.93
CA ALA A 87 -17.28 21.09 -9.57
C ALA A 87 -16.86 19.91 -8.68
N GLY A 88 -15.88 20.13 -7.81
CA GLY A 88 -15.33 19.09 -6.95
C GLY A 88 -14.59 17.98 -7.69
N GLY A 89 -14.09 18.23 -8.91
CA GLY A 89 -13.30 17.25 -9.67
C GLY A 89 -14.13 16.20 -10.39
N THR A 90 -15.45 16.30 -10.36
CA THR A 90 -16.35 15.23 -10.80
C THR A 90 -16.43 15.07 -12.32
N PHE A 91 -16.59 13.84 -12.80
CA PHE A 91 -16.88 13.55 -14.20
C PHE A 91 -17.72 12.29 -14.38
N SER A 92 -18.33 12.12 -15.57
CA SER A 92 -19.10 10.93 -15.93
C SER A 92 -19.20 10.72 -17.45
N PHE A 93 -18.95 9.50 -17.90
CA PHE A 93 -19.09 9.05 -19.28
C PHE A 93 -20.13 7.95 -19.40
N ASP A 94 -20.99 8.03 -20.42
CA ASP A 94 -21.80 6.89 -20.86
C ASP A 94 -20.93 5.97 -21.73
N VAL A 95 -20.65 4.78 -21.21
CA VAL A 95 -19.82 3.75 -21.85
C VAL A 95 -20.66 2.64 -22.48
N THR A 96 -21.96 2.87 -22.69
CA THR A 96 -22.86 1.89 -23.30
C THR A 96 -22.34 1.46 -24.68
N GLY A 97 -22.04 0.17 -24.82
CA GLY A 97 -21.54 -0.43 -26.06
C GLY A 97 -20.02 -0.35 -26.28
N LEU A 98 -19.27 0.19 -25.30
CA LEU A 98 -17.80 0.17 -25.32
C LEU A 98 -17.24 -1.07 -24.64
N THR A 99 -15.96 -1.38 -24.88
CA THR A 99 -15.28 -2.56 -24.33
C THR A 99 -14.28 -2.14 -23.25
N PRO A 100 -14.41 -2.62 -21.99
CA PRO A 100 -13.40 -2.38 -20.98
C PRO A 100 -12.09 -3.12 -21.29
N PRO A 101 -10.96 -2.79 -20.63
CA PRO A 101 -10.79 -1.70 -19.65
C PRO A 101 -11.02 -0.30 -20.25
N PHE A 102 -11.37 0.65 -19.39
CA PHE A 102 -11.56 2.05 -19.72
C PHE A 102 -10.41 2.87 -19.14
N TYR A 103 -9.57 3.41 -20.01
CA TYR A 103 -8.42 4.25 -19.66
C TYR A 103 -8.85 5.70 -19.59
N ILE A 104 -8.59 6.35 -18.47
CA ILE A 104 -9.04 7.71 -18.18
C ILE A 104 -7.81 8.62 -18.17
N ARG A 105 -7.92 9.78 -18.82
CA ARG A 105 -6.90 10.83 -18.83
C ARG A 105 -7.51 12.12 -18.35
N ALA A 106 -7.05 12.65 -17.23
CA ALA A 106 -7.37 14.00 -16.77
C ALA A 106 -6.20 14.95 -17.07
N GLU A 107 -6.49 16.15 -17.53
CA GLU A 107 -5.51 17.20 -17.78
C GLU A 107 -5.97 18.49 -17.10
N ASP A 108 -5.12 19.03 -16.23
CA ASP A 108 -5.30 20.35 -15.65
C ASP A 108 -4.94 21.42 -16.70
N THR A 109 -5.97 22.04 -17.27
CA THR A 109 -5.79 23.09 -18.30
C THR A 109 -5.71 24.51 -17.73
N THR A 110 -5.84 24.67 -16.41
CA THR A 110 -5.97 25.99 -15.77
C THR A 110 -4.95 26.26 -14.68
N GLY A 111 -4.31 25.22 -14.14
CA GLY A 111 -3.26 25.28 -13.14
C GLY A 111 -1.90 24.83 -13.68
N THR A 112 -1.41 23.68 -13.21
CA THR A 112 -0.02 23.23 -13.38
C THR A 112 0.28 22.66 -14.78
N GLY A 113 -0.76 22.29 -15.54
CA GLY A 113 -0.58 21.54 -16.78
C GLY A 113 -0.40 20.03 -16.56
N GLU A 114 -0.62 19.57 -15.34
CA GLU A 114 -0.46 18.17 -14.95
C GLU A 114 -1.46 17.26 -15.68
N VAL A 115 -0.96 16.08 -16.06
CA VAL A 115 -1.74 15.04 -16.75
C VAL A 115 -1.65 13.77 -15.92
N LEU A 116 -2.80 13.26 -15.51
CA LEU A 116 -2.90 12.05 -14.71
C LEU A 116 -3.75 11.00 -15.43
N TYR A 117 -3.39 9.75 -15.19
CA TYR A 117 -4.04 8.59 -15.78
C TYR A 117 -4.70 7.72 -14.70
N SER A 118 -5.72 6.98 -15.12
CA SER A 118 -6.39 5.96 -14.32
C SER A 118 -6.99 4.91 -15.23
N VAL A 119 -7.47 3.81 -14.66
CA VAL A 119 -8.13 2.72 -15.38
C VAL A 119 -9.35 2.23 -14.61
N SER A 120 -10.41 1.84 -15.32
CA SER A 120 -11.57 1.16 -14.74
C SER A 120 -11.86 -0.11 -15.53
N MET A 121 -11.98 -1.25 -14.84
CA MET A 121 -12.14 -2.57 -15.45
C MET A 121 -13.57 -2.83 -15.97
N GLY A 122 -14.49 -1.89 -15.77
CA GLY A 122 -15.87 -1.95 -16.24
C GLY A 122 -16.62 -0.65 -15.93
N PRO A 123 -17.95 -0.60 -16.15
CA PRO A 123 -18.78 0.49 -15.64
C PRO A 123 -18.67 0.57 -14.11
N GLY A 124 -18.58 1.78 -13.56
CA GLY A 124 -18.37 1.99 -12.13
C GLY A 124 -17.58 3.26 -11.83
N THR A 125 -16.81 3.21 -10.74
CA THR A 125 -15.91 4.29 -10.34
C THR A 125 -14.53 4.11 -10.98
N GLY A 126 -13.92 5.22 -11.38
CA GLY A 126 -12.51 5.30 -11.73
C GLY A 126 -12.01 6.69 -11.40
N ASN A 127 -11.51 6.88 -10.18
CA ASN A 127 -10.95 8.16 -9.75
C ASN A 127 -9.61 8.41 -10.45
N VAL A 128 -9.22 9.68 -10.57
CA VAL A 128 -7.95 10.09 -11.15
C VAL A 128 -7.17 10.90 -10.11
N ASN A 129 -6.05 10.37 -9.65
CA ASN A 129 -5.19 10.99 -8.65
C ASN A 129 -3.72 10.54 -8.85
N PRO A 130 -2.76 11.10 -8.10
CA PRO A 130 -1.36 10.74 -8.26
C PRO A 130 -1.07 9.24 -8.04
N LEU A 131 -1.78 8.56 -7.14
CA LEU A 131 -1.61 7.11 -6.96
C LEU A 131 -2.18 6.31 -8.12
N THR A 132 -3.36 6.65 -8.65
CA THR A 132 -3.89 5.93 -9.83
C THR A 132 -2.99 6.09 -11.05
N ASN A 133 -2.29 7.22 -11.16
CA ASN A 133 -1.31 7.48 -12.20
C ASN A 133 -0.13 6.50 -12.11
N LEU A 134 0.39 6.30 -10.89
CA LEU A 134 1.43 5.31 -10.60
C LEU A 134 0.93 3.88 -10.84
N ILE A 135 -0.25 3.54 -10.34
CA ILE A 135 -0.87 2.22 -10.47
C ILE A 135 -1.03 1.83 -11.94
N VAL A 136 -1.43 2.76 -12.83
CA VAL A 136 -1.51 2.47 -14.28
C VAL A 136 -0.16 2.09 -14.86
N ALA A 137 0.92 2.78 -14.46
CA ALA A 137 2.26 2.48 -14.94
C ALA A 137 2.75 1.12 -14.42
N ALA A 138 2.58 0.86 -13.12
CA ALA A 138 2.92 -0.41 -12.48
C ALA A 138 2.11 -1.58 -13.07
N ALA A 139 0.79 -1.50 -13.13
CA ALA A 139 -0.06 -2.57 -13.65
C ALA A 139 0.24 -2.93 -15.12
N ALA A 140 0.72 -1.97 -15.92
CA ALA A 140 1.12 -2.20 -17.31
C ALA A 140 2.60 -2.60 -17.47
N GLY A 141 3.40 -2.55 -16.40
CA GLY A 141 4.84 -2.81 -16.45
C GLY A 141 5.62 -1.80 -17.29
N VAL A 142 5.20 -0.53 -17.29
CA VAL A 142 5.84 0.57 -18.03
C VAL A 142 6.22 1.71 -17.10
N ASN A 143 7.15 2.57 -17.53
CA ASN A 143 7.55 3.72 -16.71
C ASN A 143 6.64 4.93 -16.90
N ASP A 144 6.01 5.06 -18.07
CA ASP A 144 5.14 6.19 -18.41
C ASP A 144 3.69 5.72 -18.58
N PRO A 145 2.75 6.12 -17.71
CA PRO A 145 1.34 5.75 -17.85
C PRO A 145 0.69 6.31 -19.14
N ALA A 146 1.30 7.33 -19.76
CA ALA A 146 0.85 7.82 -21.06
C ALA A 146 1.01 6.76 -22.17
N ASP A 147 2.01 5.86 -22.09
CA ASP A 147 2.20 4.79 -23.07
C ASP A 147 1.02 3.82 -23.07
N VAL A 148 0.46 3.56 -21.89
CA VAL A 148 -0.75 2.74 -21.71
C VAL A 148 -1.95 3.40 -22.34
N TYR A 149 -2.20 4.68 -22.03
CA TYR A 149 -3.33 5.41 -22.60
C TYR A 149 -3.21 5.56 -24.12
N ASN A 150 -1.99 5.80 -24.64
CA ASN A 150 -1.76 6.03 -26.06
C ASN A 150 -1.90 4.75 -26.89
N ASP A 151 -1.42 3.62 -26.38
CA ASP A 151 -1.48 2.31 -27.05
C ASP A 151 -1.91 1.17 -26.08
N PRO A 152 -3.19 1.14 -25.70
CA PRO A 152 -3.69 0.16 -24.72
C PRO A 152 -3.63 -1.29 -25.24
N GLY A 153 -3.58 -1.49 -26.56
CA GLY A 153 -3.46 -2.83 -27.15
C GLY A 153 -2.07 -3.45 -26.95
N SER A 154 -1.03 -2.63 -26.87
CA SER A 154 0.35 -3.07 -26.58
C SER A 154 0.64 -3.16 -25.09
N HIS A 155 -0.17 -2.50 -24.26
CA HIS A 155 -0.04 -2.44 -22.80
C HIS A 155 -1.37 -2.82 -22.13
N PRO A 156 -1.87 -4.06 -22.33
CA PRO A 156 -3.12 -4.48 -21.72
C PRO A 156 -2.96 -4.55 -20.20
N ILE A 157 -3.95 -4.02 -19.48
CA ILE A 157 -4.09 -4.20 -18.03
C ILE A 157 -5.24 -5.17 -17.82
N ASP A 158 -5.00 -6.24 -17.07
CA ASP A 158 -6.05 -7.12 -16.57
C ASP A 158 -6.30 -6.88 -15.07
N GLN A 159 -7.33 -7.53 -14.52
CA GLN A 159 -7.74 -7.29 -13.13
C GLN A 159 -6.64 -7.73 -12.15
N THR A 160 -5.93 -8.82 -12.45
CA THR A 160 -4.88 -9.33 -11.56
C THR A 160 -3.72 -8.36 -11.50
N ALA A 161 -3.22 -7.89 -12.65
CA ALA A 161 -2.15 -6.91 -12.68
C ALA A 161 -2.55 -5.57 -12.03
N LEU A 162 -3.83 -5.20 -12.10
CA LEU A 162 -4.35 -4.02 -11.43
C LEU A 162 -4.41 -4.20 -9.91
N ASP A 163 -4.91 -5.34 -9.43
CA ASP A 163 -5.00 -5.66 -8.00
C ASP A 163 -3.59 -5.73 -7.38
N ASP A 164 -2.66 -6.42 -8.04
CA ASP A 164 -1.25 -6.53 -7.61
C ASP A 164 -0.60 -5.13 -7.52
N ALA A 165 -0.82 -4.26 -8.51
CA ALA A 165 -0.26 -2.91 -8.50
C ALA A 165 -0.86 -2.00 -7.42
N VAL A 166 -2.14 -2.19 -7.07
CA VAL A 166 -2.77 -1.47 -5.95
C VAL A 166 -2.15 -1.91 -4.63
N GLU A 167 -2.04 -3.22 -4.40
CA GLU A 167 -1.43 -3.81 -3.21
C GLU A 167 0.03 -3.36 -3.08
N ASP A 168 0.84 -3.49 -4.13
CA ASP A 168 2.25 -3.10 -4.10
C ASP A 168 2.41 -1.60 -3.79
N VAL A 169 1.60 -0.71 -4.38
CA VAL A 169 1.64 0.74 -4.09
C VAL A 169 1.18 1.05 -2.67
N GLN A 170 0.12 0.40 -2.18
CA GLN A 170 -0.34 0.56 -0.80
C GLN A 170 0.71 0.07 0.20
N ASP A 171 1.42 -1.01 -0.11
CA ASP A 171 2.50 -1.53 0.72
C ASP A 171 3.71 -0.57 0.75
N VAL A 172 4.11 0.08 -0.37
CA VAL A 172 5.17 1.13 -0.34
C VAL A 172 4.79 2.23 0.60
N LEU A 173 3.50 2.53 0.65
CA LEU A 173 3.03 3.73 1.31
C LEU A 173 2.40 3.42 2.65
N ALA A 174 2.46 2.19 3.17
CA ALA A 174 1.65 1.77 4.31
C ALA A 174 1.71 2.72 5.52
N VAL A 175 2.91 3.03 6.04
CA VAL A 175 3.09 4.02 7.14
C VAL A 175 2.76 5.43 6.70
N LEU A 176 3.10 5.82 5.46
CA LEU A 176 2.73 7.14 4.97
C LEU A 176 1.21 7.30 4.86
N LEU A 177 0.46 6.27 4.48
CA LEU A 177 -1.00 6.30 4.38
C LEU A 177 -1.65 6.22 5.77
N ASP A 178 -1.11 5.42 6.69
CA ASP A 178 -1.58 5.34 8.09
C ASP A 178 -1.52 6.70 8.80
N ASP A 179 -0.47 7.50 8.56
CA ASP A 179 -0.32 8.85 9.11
C ASP A 179 -1.48 9.81 8.71
N TYR A 180 -2.24 9.50 7.66
CA TYR A 180 -3.39 10.28 7.17
C TYR A 180 -4.72 9.51 7.20
N ASP A 181 -4.81 8.38 7.91
CA ASP A 181 -5.99 7.50 7.94
C ASP A 181 -6.42 7.03 6.53
N ALA A 182 -5.46 6.76 5.65
CA ALA A 182 -5.67 6.39 4.24
C ALA A 182 -5.21 4.95 3.90
N ASP A 183 -4.75 4.18 4.89
CA ASP A 183 -4.20 2.82 4.77
C ASP A 183 -5.20 1.78 4.20
N ASN A 184 -6.50 2.00 4.39
CA ASN A 184 -7.56 1.10 3.93
C ASN A 184 -8.40 1.65 2.77
N VAL A 185 -7.90 2.66 2.05
CA VAL A 185 -8.64 3.32 0.97
C VAL A 185 -8.14 2.83 -0.39
N ASP A 186 -9.06 2.38 -1.25
CA ASP A 186 -8.77 2.08 -2.65
C ASP A 186 -8.72 3.39 -3.47
N PRO A 187 -7.52 3.82 -3.95
CA PRO A 187 -7.38 5.07 -4.70
C PRO A 187 -8.12 5.06 -6.04
N LEU A 188 -8.47 3.89 -6.60
CA LEU A 188 -9.21 3.77 -7.85
C LEU A 188 -10.71 3.93 -7.66
N THR A 189 -11.29 3.34 -6.60
CA THR A 189 -12.75 3.18 -6.50
C THR A 189 -13.41 3.81 -5.28
N ASP A 190 -12.67 4.04 -4.19
CA ASP A 190 -13.28 4.60 -2.99
C ASP A 190 -13.64 6.07 -3.14
N PRO A 191 -14.69 6.56 -2.43
CA PRO A 191 -15.09 7.95 -2.52
C PRO A 191 -14.00 8.90 -2.02
N PHE A 192 -13.68 9.90 -2.83
CA PHE A 192 -12.78 10.98 -2.43
C PHE A 192 -13.52 11.98 -1.53
N THR A 193 -13.10 12.08 -0.27
CA THR A 193 -13.69 13.00 0.72
C THR A 193 -12.74 14.14 1.00
N ILE A 194 -13.20 15.37 0.79
CA ILE A 194 -12.37 16.57 0.98
C ILE A 194 -11.98 16.72 2.46
N GLY A 195 -10.68 16.85 2.71
CA GLY A 195 -10.06 17.08 4.00
C GLY A 195 -9.85 15.82 4.84
N GLU A 196 -9.98 14.61 4.30
CA GLU A 196 -9.77 13.34 5.01
C GLU A 196 -9.07 12.30 4.11
N GLY A 197 -8.36 11.33 4.71
CA GLY A 197 -7.76 10.20 4.00
C GLY A 197 -6.82 10.62 2.86
N LEU A 198 -7.07 10.10 1.67
CA LEU A 198 -6.27 10.39 0.46
C LEU A 198 -6.22 11.88 0.09
N ASP A 199 -7.23 12.69 0.44
CA ASP A 199 -7.21 14.13 0.19
C ASP A 199 -6.13 14.84 1.03
N LEU A 200 -6.09 14.55 2.34
CA LEU A 200 -5.04 15.08 3.22
C LEU A 200 -3.66 14.54 2.84
N PHE A 201 -3.58 13.26 2.44
CA PHE A 201 -2.35 12.67 1.96
C PHE A 201 -1.80 13.47 0.76
N PHE A 202 -2.62 13.73 -0.27
CA PHE A 202 -2.16 14.47 -1.44
C PHE A 202 -1.94 15.98 -1.21
N ASP A 203 -2.54 16.56 -0.17
CA ASP A 203 -2.25 17.94 0.23
C ASP A 203 -0.83 18.10 0.81
N GLU A 204 -0.26 17.04 1.39
CA GLU A 204 1.04 17.06 2.06
C GLU A 204 2.13 16.22 1.37
N VAL A 205 1.74 15.22 0.58
CA VAL A 205 2.63 14.28 -0.10
C VAL A 205 2.53 14.42 -1.62
N GLY A 206 3.62 14.86 -2.24
CA GLY A 206 3.79 14.87 -3.69
C GLY A 206 4.29 13.52 -4.20
N VAL A 207 3.79 13.09 -5.37
CA VAL A 207 4.26 11.89 -6.08
C VAL A 207 4.95 12.34 -7.36
N ASP A 208 6.27 12.24 -7.42
CA ASP A 208 7.07 12.61 -8.60
C ASP A 208 7.55 11.35 -9.33
N MET A 209 7.18 11.20 -10.60
CA MET A 209 7.53 10.05 -11.44
C MET A 209 8.57 10.46 -12.49
N ASP A 210 9.80 9.94 -12.37
CA ASP A 210 10.78 10.00 -13.45
C ASP A 210 10.47 8.88 -14.47
N THR A 211 9.67 9.20 -15.48
CA THR A 211 9.28 8.24 -16.52
C THR A 211 10.45 7.79 -17.41
N THR A 212 11.61 8.46 -17.36
CA THR A 212 12.82 8.03 -18.07
C THR A 212 13.62 7.02 -17.24
N GLY A 213 13.78 7.31 -15.95
CA GLY A 213 14.50 6.46 -15.00
C GLY A 213 13.70 5.28 -14.47
N GLY A 214 12.37 5.35 -14.50
CA GLY A 214 11.49 4.38 -13.85
C GLY A 214 11.46 4.53 -12.32
N VAL A 215 11.82 5.70 -11.80
CA VAL A 215 11.93 5.97 -10.36
C VAL A 215 10.75 6.83 -9.92
N VAL A 216 10.19 6.53 -8.77
CA VAL A 216 9.12 7.30 -8.11
C VAL A 216 9.65 7.86 -6.80
N THR A 217 9.52 9.16 -6.62
CA THR A 217 9.94 9.84 -5.40
C THR A 217 8.73 10.45 -4.73
N PHE A 218 8.53 10.13 -3.46
CA PHE A 218 7.51 10.74 -2.62
C PHE A 218 8.12 11.90 -1.86
N LEU A 219 7.48 13.06 -1.92
CA LEU A 219 8.00 14.33 -1.43
C LEU A 219 7.06 14.92 -0.40
N ASP A 220 7.58 15.58 0.62
CA ASP A 220 6.76 16.38 1.54
C ASP A 220 6.37 17.74 0.91
N SER A 221 5.59 18.53 1.64
CA SER A 221 5.18 19.88 1.21
C SER A 221 6.33 20.89 1.06
N ASN A 222 7.55 20.56 1.48
CA ASN A 222 8.78 21.34 1.27
C ASN A 222 9.61 20.84 0.07
N ASN A 223 9.18 19.78 -0.62
CA ASN A 223 9.92 19.01 -1.63
C ASN A 223 11.13 18.24 -1.06
N ASP A 224 11.13 17.93 0.23
CA ASP A 224 12.09 16.99 0.81
C ASP A 224 11.62 15.56 0.55
N GLN A 225 12.55 14.66 0.20
CA GLN A 225 12.23 13.26 -0.08
C GLN A 225 11.81 12.51 1.19
N LEU A 226 10.61 11.94 1.17
CA LEU A 226 10.08 11.04 2.19
C LEU A 226 10.56 9.61 1.96
N CYS A 227 10.28 9.07 0.78
CA CYS A 227 10.75 7.76 0.32
C CYS A 227 10.88 7.72 -1.21
N GLN A 228 11.45 6.65 -1.74
CA GLN A 228 11.65 6.43 -3.17
C GLN A 228 11.54 4.95 -3.49
N THR A 229 10.94 4.62 -4.63
CA THR A 229 10.85 3.26 -5.16
C THR A 229 11.09 3.25 -6.66
N ASP A 230 11.30 2.06 -7.24
CA ASP A 230 11.34 1.84 -8.68
C ASP A 230 9.98 1.30 -9.15
N ILE A 231 9.47 1.79 -10.27
CA ILE A 231 8.23 1.26 -10.88
C ILE A 231 8.41 -0.24 -11.19
N THR A 232 9.61 -0.69 -11.55
CA THR A 232 9.86 -2.12 -11.76
C THR A 232 9.82 -2.94 -10.49
N ALA A 233 10.12 -2.35 -9.32
CA ALA A 233 10.04 -3.04 -8.04
C ALA A 233 8.56 -3.32 -7.67
N LEU A 234 7.68 -2.34 -7.94
CA LEU A 234 6.21 -2.44 -7.87
C LEU A 234 5.57 -3.43 -8.85
N VAL A 235 6.35 -4.00 -9.78
CA VAL A 235 5.88 -4.98 -10.77
C VAL A 235 6.33 -6.39 -10.41
N THR A 236 7.30 -6.49 -9.49
CA THR A 236 7.95 -7.75 -9.13
C THR A 236 7.51 -8.28 -7.77
N GLY A 237 6.53 -7.64 -7.10
CA GLY A 237 6.08 -8.02 -5.75
C GLY A 237 7.21 -8.04 -4.74
N VAL A 238 8.21 -7.15 -4.90
CA VAL A 238 9.39 -7.15 -4.03
C VAL A 238 9.09 -6.30 -2.81
N SER A 239 8.82 -7.02 -1.72
CA SER A 239 8.81 -6.58 -0.33
C SER A 239 9.83 -5.48 -0.01
N TYR A 240 9.33 -4.47 0.72
CA TYR A 240 10.09 -3.37 1.35
C TYR A 240 11.20 -3.86 2.28
N ALA A 241 12.10 -2.94 2.65
CA ALA A 241 13.20 -3.17 3.57
C ALA A 241 12.69 -3.35 5.03
N PRO A 242 13.40 -4.11 5.89
CA PRO A 242 12.98 -4.30 7.28
C PRO A 242 13.15 -2.99 8.03
N VAL A 243 12.26 -2.65 8.95
CA VAL A 243 12.62 -1.71 10.02
C VAL A 243 12.56 -2.31 11.40
N ALA A 244 11.98 -3.49 11.55
CA ALA A 244 12.28 -4.31 12.71
C ALA A 244 12.22 -5.80 12.41
N VAL A 245 13.02 -6.56 13.15
CA VAL A 245 12.76 -7.99 13.36
C VAL A 245 12.65 -8.14 14.85
N ASP A 246 11.54 -8.69 15.30
CA ASP A 246 11.26 -8.90 16.71
C ASP A 246 10.79 -10.33 16.90
N GLY A 247 11.27 -11.00 17.95
CA GLY A 247 10.74 -12.30 18.28
C GLY A 247 11.62 -13.17 19.15
N ASN A 248 11.12 -14.37 19.37
CA ASN A 248 11.86 -15.45 20.00
C ASN A 248 11.48 -16.79 19.39
N GLY A 249 12.49 -17.65 19.22
CA GLY A 249 12.30 -18.94 18.58
C GLY A 249 13.16 -20.02 19.20
N ILE A 250 12.63 -21.25 19.17
CA ILE A 250 13.31 -22.46 19.62
C ILE A 250 13.44 -23.42 18.44
N ALA A 251 14.67 -23.70 18.00
CA ALA A 251 14.97 -24.74 17.04
C ALA A 251 15.54 -25.98 17.75
N THR A 252 15.08 -27.17 17.38
CA THR A 252 15.66 -28.42 17.89
C THR A 252 16.76 -28.91 16.97
N SER A 253 18.00 -28.92 17.44
CA SER A 253 19.14 -29.52 16.76
C SER A 253 19.26 -31.01 17.15
N SER A 254 19.37 -31.89 16.14
CA SER A 254 19.67 -33.32 16.30
C SER A 254 18.76 -34.09 17.30
N GLY A 255 17.49 -33.69 17.40
CA GLY A 255 16.44 -34.46 18.05
C GLY A 255 16.36 -34.41 19.59
N THR A 256 17.22 -33.66 20.28
CA THR A 256 17.17 -33.58 21.76
C THR A 256 17.60 -32.25 22.39
N LEU A 257 18.29 -31.36 21.66
CA LEU A 257 18.91 -30.17 22.25
C LEU A 257 18.34 -28.89 21.61
N LEU A 258 18.18 -27.87 22.44
CA LEU A 258 17.48 -26.64 22.10
C LEU A 258 18.49 -25.54 21.75
N ALA A 259 18.38 -25.04 20.52
CA ALA A 259 18.91 -23.74 20.15
C ALA A 259 17.79 -22.71 20.37
N THR A 260 18.09 -21.64 21.10
CA THR A 260 17.15 -20.53 21.30
C THR A 260 17.75 -19.25 20.75
N LEU A 261 16.92 -18.50 20.03
CA LEU A 261 17.26 -17.18 19.53
C LEU A 261 16.17 -16.20 20.00
N SER A 262 16.59 -15.08 20.55
CA SER A 262 15.72 -13.95 20.85
C SER A 262 16.37 -12.70 20.33
N LEU A 263 15.61 -11.88 19.62
CA LEU A 263 16.12 -10.66 19.03
C LEU A 263 15.03 -9.59 19.02
N ALA A 264 15.48 -8.35 19.12
CA ALA A 264 14.70 -7.15 18.91
C ALA A 264 15.62 -6.17 18.20
N VAL A 265 15.53 -6.11 16.88
CA VAL A 265 16.46 -5.38 16.03
C VAL A 265 15.67 -4.39 15.20
N SER A 266 16.05 -3.12 15.24
CA SER A 266 15.44 -2.08 14.40
C SER A 266 16.50 -1.29 13.66
N GLU A 267 16.30 -1.08 12.35
CA GLU A 267 17.24 -0.33 11.51
C GLU A 267 17.43 1.12 12.02
N GLY A 268 16.37 1.74 12.55
CA GLY A 268 16.40 3.10 13.12
C GLY A 268 17.06 3.21 14.50
N ASP A 269 17.35 2.09 15.18
CA ASP A 269 17.97 2.05 16.51
C ASP A 269 18.85 0.79 16.69
N LEU A 270 19.85 0.63 15.82
CA LEU A 270 20.79 -0.49 15.91
C LEU A 270 21.58 -0.50 17.24
N ASP A 271 21.80 0.67 17.85
CA ASP A 271 22.48 0.80 19.14
C ASP A 271 21.60 0.33 20.33
N GLY A 272 20.26 0.40 20.19
CA GLY A 272 19.28 -0.12 21.14
C GLY A 272 18.85 -1.57 20.87
N SER A 273 19.23 -2.11 19.71
CA SER A 273 18.89 -3.46 19.26
C SER A 273 19.60 -4.54 20.07
N THR A 274 18.99 -5.71 20.20
CA THR A 274 19.54 -6.85 20.96
C THR A 274 19.37 -8.18 20.23
N LEU A 275 20.31 -9.09 20.43
CA LEU A 275 20.30 -10.47 19.95
C LEU A 275 21.01 -11.39 20.96
N SER A 276 20.27 -12.40 21.45
CA SER A 276 20.81 -13.45 22.31
C SER A 276 20.57 -14.80 21.66
N TYR A 277 21.65 -15.58 21.53
CA TYR A 277 21.60 -16.95 21.04
C TYR A 277 22.18 -17.91 22.08
N GLN A 278 21.53 -19.05 22.27
CA GLN A 278 22.00 -20.11 23.14
C GLN A 278 21.84 -21.47 22.47
N ASP A 279 22.90 -22.26 22.45
CA ASP A 279 22.85 -23.67 22.08
C ASP A 279 23.27 -24.51 23.30
N GLU A 280 22.32 -25.26 23.86
CA GLU A 280 22.58 -26.12 25.01
C GLU A 280 23.49 -27.32 24.66
N ALA A 281 23.50 -27.78 23.41
CA ALA A 281 24.31 -28.91 22.98
C ALA A 281 25.80 -28.60 23.06
N GLU A 282 26.16 -27.42 22.58
CA GLU A 282 27.54 -26.94 22.52
C GLU A 282 27.92 -26.12 23.76
N ALA A 283 27.03 -26.02 24.74
CA ALA A 283 27.16 -25.17 25.92
C ALA A 283 27.59 -23.74 25.53
N LEU A 284 26.97 -23.23 24.45
CA LEU A 284 27.33 -21.99 23.78
C LEU A 284 26.29 -20.91 24.09
N THR A 285 26.75 -19.72 24.41
CA THR A 285 25.92 -18.53 24.55
C THR A 285 26.60 -17.37 23.84
N LEU A 286 25.92 -16.79 22.86
CA LEU A 286 26.28 -15.54 22.24
C LEU A 286 25.33 -14.46 22.76
N LYS A 287 25.90 -13.37 23.24
CA LYS A 287 25.16 -12.13 23.47
C LYS A 287 25.76 -11.05 22.62
N ASP A 288 24.91 -10.38 21.85
CA ASP A 288 25.35 -9.23 21.08
C ASP A 288 25.96 -8.16 21.98
N THR A 289 26.87 -7.41 21.39
CA THR A 289 27.47 -6.20 21.96
C THR A 289 27.30 -5.00 21.05
N SER A 290 27.03 -5.24 19.77
CA SER A 290 26.66 -4.23 18.78
C SER A 290 26.07 -4.94 17.56
N ILE A 291 24.85 -4.56 17.18
CA ILE A 291 24.31 -4.85 15.86
C ILE A 291 24.85 -3.79 14.90
N THR A 292 25.33 -4.21 13.74
CA THR A 292 25.95 -3.31 12.76
C THR A 292 25.17 -3.19 11.47
N GLU A 293 24.35 -4.19 11.16
CA GLU A 293 23.64 -4.27 9.89
C GLU A 293 22.43 -5.20 10.01
N ILE A 294 21.36 -4.85 9.31
CA ILE A 294 20.24 -5.72 9.00
C ILE A 294 19.94 -5.59 7.51
N THR A 295 19.66 -6.71 6.82
CA THR A 295 19.25 -6.74 5.42
C THR A 295 18.09 -7.73 5.24
N LEU A 296 17.06 -7.41 4.45
CA LEU A 296 16.05 -8.39 4.02
C LEU A 296 16.19 -8.80 2.57
N GLU A 297 15.68 -9.99 2.29
CA GLU A 297 15.32 -10.48 0.96
C GLU A 297 13.97 -11.22 1.08
N GLY A 298 12.87 -10.54 0.75
CA GLY A 298 11.51 -11.06 0.99
C GLY A 298 11.27 -11.29 2.48
N ASN A 299 10.86 -12.51 2.84
CA ASN A 299 10.61 -12.91 4.22
C ASN A 299 11.87 -13.39 4.97
N ILE A 300 13.07 -13.13 4.43
CA ILE A 300 14.33 -13.54 5.03
C ILE A 300 15.09 -12.32 5.57
N ALA A 301 15.35 -12.29 6.87
CA ALA A 301 16.21 -11.30 7.50
C ALA A 301 17.62 -11.83 7.75
N THR A 302 18.63 -11.03 7.41
CA THR A 302 20.03 -11.28 7.77
C THR A 302 20.53 -10.16 8.67
N ILE A 303 20.86 -10.50 9.91
CA ILE A 303 21.37 -9.58 10.93
C ILE A 303 22.87 -9.84 11.12
N LYS A 304 23.69 -8.79 11.07
CA LYS A 304 25.12 -8.86 11.36
C LYS A 304 25.49 -8.01 12.56
N GLY A 305 26.46 -8.48 13.32
CA GLY A 305 26.97 -7.73 14.45
C GLY A 305 28.18 -8.37 15.08
N THR A 306 28.54 -7.84 16.24
CA THR A 306 29.58 -8.39 17.11
C THR A 306 29.00 -8.78 18.45
N GLY A 307 29.50 -9.84 19.05
CA GLY A 307 29.03 -10.35 20.33
C GLY A 307 30.14 -10.85 21.26
N SER A 308 29.73 -11.09 22.50
CA SER A 308 30.49 -11.83 23.48
C SER A 308 30.09 -13.30 23.44
N LEU A 309 31.05 -14.17 23.15
CA LEU A 309 30.86 -15.61 23.12
C LEU A 309 31.28 -16.19 24.46
N PHE A 310 30.40 -17.00 25.04
CA PHE A 310 30.67 -17.84 26.20
C PHE A 310 30.43 -19.27 25.80
N SER A 311 31.48 -20.07 25.72
CA SER A 311 31.36 -21.51 25.47
C SER A 311 32.41 -22.29 26.25
N THR A 312 32.27 -23.61 26.29
CA THR A 312 33.29 -24.48 26.89
C THR A 312 34.58 -24.57 26.07
N LEU A 313 34.54 -24.18 24.80
CA LEU A 313 35.67 -24.29 23.86
C LEU A 313 36.43 -22.96 23.76
N GLU A 314 35.71 -21.88 23.56
CA GLU A 314 36.26 -20.54 23.41
C GLU A 314 35.37 -19.49 24.11
N SER A 315 35.99 -18.47 24.68
CA SER A 315 35.27 -17.35 25.30
C SER A 315 36.01 -16.05 25.04
N GLY A 316 35.27 -14.98 24.77
CA GLY A 316 35.85 -13.67 24.51
C GLY A 316 34.84 -12.71 23.88
N ASN A 317 35.31 -11.51 23.57
CA ASN A 317 34.48 -10.43 23.03
C ASN A 317 34.88 -10.13 21.58
N GLY A 318 33.94 -9.58 20.83
CA GLY A 318 34.18 -9.10 19.46
C GLY A 318 34.12 -10.21 18.41
N TYR A 319 33.46 -11.34 18.70
CA TYR A 319 33.17 -12.34 17.68
C TYR A 319 32.14 -11.75 16.72
N ASP A 320 32.36 -11.92 15.43
CA ASP A 320 31.40 -11.52 14.41
C ASP A 320 30.30 -12.59 14.33
N PHE A 321 29.06 -12.17 14.12
CA PHE A 321 27.98 -13.10 13.86
C PHE A 321 27.13 -12.67 12.67
N ILE A 322 26.49 -13.65 12.06
CA ILE A 322 25.44 -13.49 11.06
C ILE A 322 24.27 -14.37 11.52
N ALA A 323 23.12 -13.77 11.81
CA ALA A 323 21.88 -14.48 12.07
C ALA A 323 20.96 -14.37 10.85
N THR A 324 20.32 -15.47 10.48
CA THR A 324 19.33 -15.51 9.41
C THR A 324 17.99 -15.93 10.00
N ILE A 325 16.95 -15.15 9.76
CA ILE A 325 15.57 -15.41 10.17
C ILE A 325 14.74 -15.57 8.91
N THR A 326 13.85 -16.54 8.88
CA THR A 326 12.80 -16.62 7.85
C THR A 326 11.46 -16.58 8.55
N ASP A 327 10.63 -15.60 8.19
CA ASP A 327 9.26 -15.42 8.67
C ASP A 327 8.31 -16.16 7.70
N ASP A 328 7.99 -17.40 8.02
CA ASP A 328 7.22 -18.32 7.16
C ASP A 328 5.93 -18.71 7.89
N ASP A 329 4.75 -18.46 7.32
CA ASP A 329 3.49 -19.03 7.83
C ASP A 329 3.36 -20.51 7.34
N PRO A 330 3.35 -21.53 8.22
CA PRO A 330 3.06 -21.47 9.67
C PRO A 330 4.26 -21.65 10.61
N LEU A 331 5.48 -21.79 10.10
CA LEU A 331 6.66 -22.05 10.93
C LEU A 331 7.90 -21.34 10.37
N ASP A 332 8.35 -20.33 11.10
CA ASP A 332 9.62 -19.65 10.88
C ASP A 332 10.83 -20.56 10.95
N SER A 333 11.98 -20.03 10.51
CA SER A 333 13.28 -20.68 10.67
C SER A 333 14.37 -19.74 11.17
N ILE A 334 15.37 -20.32 11.84
CA ILE A 334 16.55 -19.59 12.32
C ILE A 334 17.85 -20.27 11.87
N GLY A 335 18.82 -19.46 11.47
CA GLY A 335 20.22 -19.85 11.27
C GLY A 335 21.14 -18.87 11.98
N ILE A 336 22.32 -19.35 12.40
CA ILE A 336 23.34 -18.47 12.97
C ILE A 336 24.75 -18.97 12.63
N MET A 337 25.61 -18.05 12.24
CA MET A 337 27.04 -18.28 12.06
C MET A 337 27.82 -17.34 12.97
N ILE A 338 28.80 -17.87 13.68
CA ILE A 338 29.68 -17.11 14.59
C ILE A 338 31.12 -17.31 14.12
N SER A 339 31.87 -16.22 13.97
CA SER A 339 33.25 -16.23 13.50
C SER A 339 34.17 -15.47 14.45
N THR A 340 35.46 -15.78 14.38
CA THR A 340 36.51 -15.00 15.07
C THR A 340 36.47 -13.53 14.63
N PRO A 341 36.97 -12.59 15.46
CA PRO A 341 36.98 -11.18 15.12
C PRO A 341 37.59 -10.90 13.73
N SER A 342 36.95 -10.03 12.96
CA SER A 342 37.24 -9.77 11.54
C SER A 342 36.95 -10.94 10.59
N ALA A 343 36.02 -11.81 10.97
CA ALA A 343 35.50 -12.95 10.20
C ALA A 343 36.58 -13.85 9.59
N THR A 344 37.67 -14.10 10.32
CA THR A 344 38.84 -14.82 9.78
C THR A 344 38.67 -16.34 9.79
N SER A 345 37.76 -16.87 10.63
CA SER A 345 37.40 -18.29 10.70
C SER A 345 36.04 -18.48 11.40
N THR A 346 35.23 -19.41 10.90
CA THR A 346 33.97 -19.84 11.53
C THR A 346 34.24 -20.68 12.77
N VAL A 347 33.61 -20.32 13.88
CA VAL A 347 33.69 -20.98 15.19
C VAL A 347 32.47 -21.87 15.41
N TYR A 348 31.30 -21.42 14.96
CA TYR A 348 30.03 -22.14 15.08
C TYR A 348 29.12 -21.81 13.90
N GLU A 349 28.34 -22.80 13.47
CA GLU A 349 27.35 -22.64 12.40
C GLU A 349 26.15 -23.54 12.66
N LEU A 350 24.97 -22.92 12.73
CA LEU A 350 23.67 -23.56 12.62
C LEU A 350 23.06 -23.12 11.29
N THR A 351 22.99 -24.03 10.33
CA THR A 351 22.22 -23.82 9.09
C THR A 351 20.73 -23.67 9.42
N SER A 352 20.00 -22.85 8.66
CA SER A 352 18.55 -22.60 8.85
C SER A 352 17.79 -23.86 9.31
N GLN A 353 17.18 -23.77 10.50
CA GLN A 353 16.35 -24.80 11.11
C GLN A 353 14.95 -24.24 11.38
N PRO A 354 13.89 -24.99 11.06
CA PRO A 354 12.53 -24.59 11.39
C PRO A 354 12.35 -24.51 12.91
N LEU A 355 11.52 -23.57 13.35
CA LEU A 355 11.12 -23.44 14.73
C LEU A 355 10.22 -24.60 15.15
N THR A 356 10.39 -25.01 16.39
CA THR A 356 9.51 -25.95 17.09
C THR A 356 8.55 -25.23 18.04
N SER A 357 8.85 -23.97 18.36
CA SER A 357 8.07 -23.06 19.18
C SER A 357 8.61 -21.64 19.02
N GLY A 358 7.74 -20.64 19.26
CA GLY A 358 8.09 -19.24 19.10
C GLY A 358 7.71 -18.72 17.71
N ASP A 359 7.98 -17.45 17.49
CA ASP A 359 7.61 -16.69 16.30
C ASP A 359 8.55 -15.47 16.19
N PHE A 360 8.84 -15.08 14.97
CA PHE A 360 9.47 -13.83 14.61
C PHE A 360 8.50 -13.05 13.75
N THR A 361 8.57 -11.74 13.88
CA THR A 361 7.83 -10.83 13.02
C THR A 361 8.86 -9.95 12.34
N ILE A 362 8.93 -10.06 11.02
CA ILE A 362 9.64 -9.10 10.19
C ILE A 362 8.68 -7.95 9.94
N THR A 363 8.92 -6.83 10.63
CA THR A 363 8.21 -5.58 10.37
C THR A 363 8.99 -4.79 9.34
N LEU A 364 8.38 -4.57 8.18
CA LEU A 364 8.90 -3.65 7.18
C LEU A 364 8.55 -2.23 7.64
N ASN A 365 9.47 -1.26 7.52
CA ASN A 365 8.95 0.08 7.26
C ASN A 365 8.70 0.15 5.75
N PRO A 366 7.67 0.87 5.34
CA PRO A 366 7.58 1.39 3.98
C PRO A 366 8.81 2.20 3.57
#